data_AF-A0A0F9JC23-F1
#
_entry.id   AF-A0A0F9JC23-F1
#
_cell.length_a   1.000
_cell.length_b   1.000
_cell.length_c   1.000
_cell.angle_alpha   90.00
_cell.angle_beta   90.00
_cell.angle_gamma   90.00
#
_symmetry.space_group_name_H-M   'P 1'
#
loop_
_entity.id
_entity.type
_entity.pdbx_description
1 polymer ?
#
loop_
_entity_poly.entity_id
_entity_poly.type
_entity_poly.pdbx_seq_one_letter_code
_entity_poly.pdbx_strand_id
1 'polypeptide(L)' 'MKTAIYIEDGVAQLVLTPDKEFEKTALDGFLNKPLNVHVKEGSFYECHGGFIRQSTSDRSLILTVRAEENK' A
#
# COMPACT_ATOMS: atom_id res chain seq x y z
N MET A 1 -8.30 -9.65 -5.12
CA MET A 1 -8.15 -8.18 -5.22
C MET A 1 -7.41 -7.90 -6.49
N LYS A 2 -8.01 -7.11 -7.37
CA LYS A 2 -7.34 -6.61 -8.57
C LYS A 2 -6.68 -5.29 -8.23
N THR A 3 -5.43 -5.12 -8.65
CA THR A 3 -4.66 -3.90 -8.45
C THR A 3 -4.21 -3.38 -9.80
N ALA A 4 -4.38 -2.08 -10.04
CA ALA A 4 -3.88 -1.41 -11.24
C ALA A 4 -3.18 -0.10 -10.85
N ILE A 5 -2.17 0.28 -11.64
CA ILE A 5 -1.52 1.58 -11.57
C ILE A 5 -1.89 2.33 -12.85
N TYR A 6 -2.47 3.51 -12.68
CA TYR A 6 -2.80 4.41 -13.77
C TYR A 6 -1.83 5.60 -13.75
N ILE A 7 -1.20 5.88 -14.88
CA ILE A 7 -0.28 7.02 -15.04
C ILE A 7 -0.67 7.76 -16.31
N GLU A 8 -1.22 8.95 -16.17
CA GLU A 8 -1.59 9.83 -17.29
C GLU A 8 -1.50 11.30 -16.86
N ASP A 9 -0.98 12.17 -17.72
CA ASP A 9 -0.91 13.63 -17.53
C ASP A 9 -0.40 14.09 -16.15
N GLY A 10 0.64 13.42 -15.63
CA GLY A 10 1.26 13.75 -14.35
C GLY A 10 0.48 13.27 -13.12
N VAL A 11 -0.60 12.52 -13.31
CA VAL A 11 -1.36 11.86 -12.25
C VAL A 11 -0.93 10.40 -12.18
N ALA A 12 -0.50 9.96 -11.00
CA ALA A 12 -0.31 8.55 -10.68
C ALA A 12 -1.39 8.10 -9.69
N GLN A 13 -2.20 7.11 -10.07
CA GLN A 13 -3.28 6.56 -9.25
C GLN A 13 -3.07 5.07 -9.01
N LEU A 14 -3.19 4.65 -7.76
CA LEU A 14 -3.29 3.25 -7.37
C LEU A 14 -4.76 2.86 -7.24
N VAL A 15 -5.21 1.90 -8.04
CA VAL A 15 -6.58 1.41 -8.03
C VAL A 15 -6.61 0.03 -7.37
N LEU A 16 -7.39 -0.09 -6.30
CA LEU A 16 -7.61 -1.34 -5.57
C LEU A 16 -9.08 -1.74 -5.71
N THR A 17 -9.33 -2.88 -6.36
CA THR A 17 -10.69 -3.40 -6.56
C THR A 17 -10.83 -4.74 -5.83
N PRO A 18 -11.54 -4.80 -4.69
CA PRO A 18 -11.74 -6.03 -3.95
C PRO A 18 -12.68 -6.96 -4.72
N ASP A 19 -12.38 -8.25 -4.75
CA ASP A 19 -13.25 -9.29 -5.32
C ASP A 19 -13.84 -10.23 -4.26
N LYS A 20 -13.23 -10.29 -3.07
CA LYS A 20 -13.66 -11.13 -1.94
C LYS A 20 -14.02 -10.29 -0.71
N GLU A 21 -14.85 -10.85 0.17
CA GLU A 21 -15.30 -10.17 1.40
C GLU A 21 -14.15 -9.71 2.30
N PHE A 22 -13.13 -10.54 2.53
CA PHE A 22 -11.99 -10.15 3.36
C PHE A 22 -11.20 -8.95 2.78
N GLU A 23 -11.22 -8.79 1.45
CA GLU A 23 -10.53 -7.70 0.77
C GLU A 23 -11.32 -6.40 0.87
N LYS A 24 -12.66 -6.49 0.88
CA LYS A 24 -13.53 -5.35 1.18
C LYS A 24 -13.26 -4.84 2.59
N THR A 25 -13.15 -5.74 3.58
CA THR A 25 -12.76 -5.36 4.95
C THR A 25 -11.39 -4.69 5.00
N ALA A 26 -10.43 -5.16 4.20
CA ALA A 26 -9.13 -4.50 4.09
C ALA A 26 -9.25 -3.10 3.46
N LEU A 27 -10.06 -2.94 2.41
CA LEU A 27 -10.32 -1.66 1.75
C LEU A 27 -11.01 -0.66 2.68
N ASP A 28 -11.94 -1.12 3.52
CA ASP A 28 -12.60 -0.29 4.53
C ASP A 28 -11.61 0.30 5.55
N GLY A 29 -10.45 -0.33 5.74
CA GLY A 29 -9.35 0.22 6.53
C GLY A 29 -8.74 1.51 5.93
N PHE A 30 -8.94 1.75 4.64
CA PHE A 30 -8.50 2.94 3.91
C PHE A 30 -9.61 3.99 3.73
N LEU A 31 -10.84 3.69 4.15
CA LEU A 31 -12.00 4.56 3.93
C LEU A 31 -12.57 5.05 5.26
N ASN A 32 -13.18 6.24 5.24
CA ASN A 32 -14.00 6.79 6.33
C ASN A 32 -13.28 7.00 7.69
N LYS A 33 -11.95 7.11 7.70
CA LYS A 33 -11.16 7.39 8.91
C LYS A 33 -10.01 8.35 8.58
N PRO A 34 -9.55 9.15 9.55
CA PRO A 34 -8.26 9.81 9.45
C PRO A 34 -7.16 8.74 9.29
N LEU A 35 -6.34 8.89 8.26
CA LEU A 35 -5.27 7.95 7.94
C LEU A 35 -3.93 8.65 8.04
N ASN A 36 -2.98 7.97 8.66
CA ASN A 36 -1.59 8.37 8.57
C ASN A 36 -0.90 7.56 7.46
N VAL A 37 -0.67 8.21 6.32
CA VAL A 37 -0.03 7.62 5.14
C VAL A 37 1.47 7.90 5.19
N HIS A 38 2.26 6.83 5.21
CA HIS A 38 3.71 6.92 5.11
C HIS A 38 4.15 6.40 3.74
N VAL A 39 4.86 7.25 3.01
CA VAL A 39 5.54 6.88 1.77
C VAL A 39 6.96 6.50 2.11
N LYS A 40 7.35 5.26 1.80
CA LYS A 40 8.72 4.78 1.99
C LYS A 40 9.29 4.31 0.65
N GLU A 41 10.60 4.47 0.52
CA GLU A 41 11.37 3.83 -0.53
C GLU A 41 12.12 2.64 0.09
N GLY A 42 12.14 1.51 -0.61
CA GLY A 42 12.76 0.30 -0.09
C GLY A 42 12.77 -0.84 -1.09
N SER A 43 13.31 -1.99 -0.71
CA SER A 43 13.17 -3.19 -1.52
C SER A 43 11.76 -3.76 -1.45
N PHE A 44 11.31 -4.44 -2.51
CA PHE A 44 9.99 -5.08 -2.54
C PHE A 44 9.75 -5.99 -1.31
N TYR A 45 10.82 -6.63 -0.84
CA TYR A 45 10.79 -7.55 0.29
C TYR A 45 10.73 -6.86 1.66
N GLU A 46 11.14 -5.59 1.78
CA GLU A 46 10.93 -4.79 3.00
C GLU A 46 9.43 -4.56 3.31
N CYS A 47 8.56 -4.78 2.32
CA CYS A 47 7.10 -4.76 2.50
C CYS A 47 6.54 -6.07 3.10
N HIS A 48 7.28 -7.19 3.07
CA HIS A 48 6.80 -8.51 3.48
C HIS A 48 7.39 -8.96 4.82
N GLY A 49 6.69 -8.68 5.93
CA GLY A 49 6.60 -9.56 7.11
C GLY A 49 7.88 -10.11 7.74
N GLY A 50 9.05 -9.50 7.55
CA GLY A 50 10.32 -9.95 8.13
C GLY A 50 11.16 -10.92 7.28
N PHE A 51 10.90 -11.06 5.98
CA PHE A 51 11.79 -11.81 5.08
C PHE A 51 12.79 -10.88 4.38
N ILE A 52 14.09 -11.13 4.60
CA ILE A 52 15.20 -10.41 3.95
C ILE A 52 16.00 -11.43 3.12
N ARG A 53 16.15 -11.22 1.82
CA ARG A 53 17.21 -11.85 1.01
C ARG A 53 18.05 -10.81 0.30
N GLN A 54 19.31 -11.16 0.07
CA GLN A 54 20.44 -10.31 -0.34
C GLN A 54 20.35 -9.77 -1.77
N SER A 55 19.40 -8.89 -2.06
CA SER A 55 19.48 -8.01 -3.23
C SER A 55 19.09 -6.60 -2.82
N THR A 56 20.07 -5.71 -2.83
CA THR A 56 19.98 -4.30 -2.41
C THR A 56 19.51 -3.36 -3.53
N SER A 57 19.12 -3.90 -4.70
CA SER A 57 19.00 -3.12 -5.93
C SER A 57 17.59 -2.70 -6.32
N ASP A 58 16.54 -3.22 -5.71
CA ASP A 58 15.18 -2.97 -6.17
C ASP A 58 14.59 -1.75 -5.47
N ARG A 59 14.44 -0.62 -6.18
CA ARG A 59 13.79 0.59 -5.63
C ARG A 59 12.28 0.44 -5.77
N SER A 60 11.60 0.21 -4.66
CA SER A 60 10.14 0.03 -4.58
C SER A 60 9.51 1.16 -3.78
N LEU A 61 8.35 1.61 -4.25
CA LEU A 61 7.48 2.53 -3.51
C LEU A 61 6.60 1.71 -2.56
N ILE A 62 6.67 1.99 -1.26
CA ILE A 62 5.90 1.31 -0.23
C ILE A 62 4.93 2.33 0.40
N LEU A 63 3.63 2.10 0.22
CA LEU A 63 2.56 2.89 0.85
C LEU A 63 2.07 2.16 2.09
N THR A 64 2.40 2.70 3.27
CA THR A 64 1.90 2.16 4.54
C THR A 64 0.80 3.04 5.07
N VAL A 65 -0.37 2.45 5.33
CA VAL A 65 -1.51 3.13 5.94
C VAL A 65 -1.71 2.58 7.35
N ARG A 66 -1.80 3.50 8.31
CA ARG A 66 -2.13 3.18 9.71
C ARG A 66 -3.35 3.98 10.12
N ALA A 67 -4.25 3.36 10.86
CA ALA A 67 -5.32 4.10 11.52
C ALA A 67 -4.70 5.08 12.53
N GLU A 68 -5.16 6.32 12.57
CA GLU A 68 -4.75 7.24 13.62
C GLU A 68 -5.28 6.75 14.98
N GLU A 69 -4.37 6.49 15.92
CA GLU A 69 -4.73 6.32 17.32
C GLU A 69 -5.05 7.71 17.89
N ASN A 70 -6.34 8.01 18.11
CA ASN A 70 -6.74 9.16 18.91
C ASN A 70 -6.23 8.95 20.33
N LYS A 71 -5.20 9.71 20.72
CA LYS A 71 -4.72 9.81 22.10
C LYS A 71 -5.68 10.61 22.97
#